data_AF-A0AAJ4DYL3-F1
#
_entry.id   AF-A0AAJ4DYL3-F1
#
_cell.length_a   1.000
_cell.length_b   1.000
_cell.length_c   1.000
_cell.angle_alpha   90.00
_cell.angle_beta   90.00
_cell.angle_gamma   90.00
#
_symmetry.space_group_name_H-M   'P 1'
#
loop_
_entity.id
_entity.type
_entity.pdbx_description
1 polymer ?
#
loop_
_entity_poly.entity_id
_entity_poly.type
_entity_poly.pdbx_seq_one_letter_code
_entity_poly.pdbx_strand_id
1 'polypeptide(L)' 'MGPFEVITVAIVAIFGVKAFKEYNNKKTSIDTGEVDVLKAELVKLQARVATLETIVTDKSYQLGEQIDKL' A
#
# COMPACT_ATOMS: atom_id res chain seq x y z
N MET A 1 24.04 -43.61 8.69
CA MET A 1 23.07 -42.74 9.36
C MET A 1 22.25 -43.59 10.30
N GLY A 2 22.28 -43.27 11.60
CA GLY A 2 21.52 -43.99 12.62
C GLY A 2 20.02 -43.71 12.54
N PRO A 3 19.17 -44.57 13.14
CA PRO A 3 17.71 -44.41 13.10
C PRO A 3 17.24 -43.06 13.66
N PHE A 4 17.96 -42.49 14.64
CA PHE A 4 17.66 -41.17 15.19
C PHE A 4 17.82 -40.04 14.15
N GLU A 5 18.90 -40.08 13.35
CA GLU A 5 19.18 -39.06 12.33
C GLU A 5 18.12 -39.08 11.22
N VAL A 6 17.65 -40.26 10.83
CA VAL A 6 16.57 -40.42 9.83
C VAL A 6 15.26 -39.82 10.34
N ILE A 7 14.93 -40.01 11.61
CA ILE A 7 13.74 -39.43 12.25
C ILE A 7 13.85 -37.90 12.29
N THR A 8 15.00 -37.35 12.67
CA THR A 8 15.21 -35.89 12.72
C THR A 8 15.06 -35.26 11.34
N VAL A 9 15.63 -35.86 10.30
CA VAL A 9 15.51 -35.35 8.92
C VAL A 9 14.07 -35.38 8.44
N ALA A 10 13.32 -36.44 8.74
CA ALA A 10 11.91 -36.54 8.40
C ALA A 10 11.07 -35.43 9.07
N ILE A 11 11.32 -35.15 10.35
CA ILE A 11 10.64 -34.09 11.08
C ILE A 11 10.95 -32.71 10.47
N VAL A 12 12.22 -32.41 10.23
CA VAL A 12 12.65 -31.13 9.63
C VAL A 12 12.06 -30.95 8.23
N ALA A 13 11.99 -32.00 7.42
CA ALA A 13 11.37 -31.94 6.10
C ALA A 13 9.87 -31.62 6.18
N ILE A 14 9.13 -32.24 7.11
CA ILE A 14 7.70 -31.97 7.31
C ILE A 14 7.46 -30.52 7.72
N PHE A 15 8.25 -30.01 8.68
CA PHE A 15 8.14 -28.62 9.12
C PHE A 15 8.57 -27.63 8.04
N GLY A 16 9.63 -27.94 7.28
CA GLY A 16 10.10 -27.12 6.16
C GLY A 16 9.06 -26.98 5.06
N VAL A 17 8.40 -28.07 4.66
CA VAL A 17 7.33 -28.04 3.65
C VAL A 17 6.11 -27.23 4.14
N LYS A 18 5.72 -27.38 5.41
CA LYS A 18 4.64 -26.56 5.99
C LYS A 18 4.99 -25.08 6.01
N ALA A 19 6.20 -24.73 6.44
CA ALA A 19 6.67 -23.35 6.46
C ALA A 19 6.74 -22.74 5.05
N PHE A 20 7.22 -23.50 4.06
CA PHE A 20 7.27 -23.06 2.67
C PHE A 20 5.87 -22.83 2.08
N LYS A 21 4.94 -23.76 2.33
CA LYS A 21 3.55 -23.64 1.87
C LYS A 21 2.85 -22.44 2.49
N GLU A 22 3.02 -22.23 3.80
CA GLU A 22 2.45 -21.09 4.52
C GLU A 22 3.02 -19.77 4.00
N TYR A 23 4.35 -19.69 3.83
CA TYR A 23 5.01 -18.51 3.28
C TYR A 23 4.52 -18.18 1.86
N ASN A 24 4.39 -19.20 1.00
CA ASN A 24 3.93 -18.99 -0.37
C ASN A 24 2.44 -18.59 -0.44
N ASN A 25 1.59 -19.18 0.41
CA ASN A 25 0.20 -18.78 0.55
C ASN A 25 0.08 -17.33 1.02
N LYS A 26 0.87 -16.93 2.03
CA LYS A 26 0.86 -15.57 2.58
C LYS A 26 1.38 -14.53 1.59
N LYS A 27 2.37 -14.89 0.75
CA LYS A 27 2.84 -14.03 -0.35
C LYS A 27 1.76 -13.82 -1.40
N THR A 28 0.95 -14.84 -1.68
CA THR A 28 -0.17 -14.75 -2.63
C THR A 28 -1.39 -14.06 -2.02
N SER A 29 -1.55 -14.10 -0.68
CA SER A 29 -2.69 -13.49 0.04
C SER A 29 -2.46 -12.06 0.49
N ILE A 30 -1.29 -11.45 0.21
CA ILE A 30 -1.18 -9.99 0.24
C ILE A 30 -1.94 -9.54 -0.99
N ASP A 31 -3.22 -9.23 -0.79
CA ASP A 31 -4.10 -8.70 -1.82
C ASP A 31 -3.60 -7.32 -2.25
N THR A 32 -2.72 -7.31 -3.24
CA THR A 32 -2.17 -6.09 -3.83
C THR A 32 -3.27 -5.25 -4.48
N GLY A 33 -4.44 -5.82 -4.74
CA GLY A 33 -5.60 -5.12 -5.28
C GLY A 33 -6.09 -4.01 -4.36
N GLU A 34 -6.20 -4.28 -3.05
CA GLU A 34 -6.65 -3.26 -2.08
C GLU A 34 -5.62 -2.12 -1.94
N VAL A 35 -4.33 -2.45 -1.97
CA VAL A 35 -3.25 -1.46 -1.95
C VAL A 35 -3.25 -0.60 -3.21
N ASP A 36 -3.51 -1.18 -4.37
CA ASP A 36 -3.56 -0.45 -5.64
C ASP A 36 -4.82 0.42 -5.76
N VAL A 37 -5.96 -0.03 -5.23
CA VAL A 37 -7.18 0.79 -5.08
C VAL A 37 -6.92 1.99 -4.17
N LEU A 38 -6.32 1.77 -3.00
CA LEU A 38 -5.98 2.84 -2.06
C LEU A 38 -5.01 3.86 -2.67
N LYS A 39 -4.01 3.41 -3.44
CA LYS A 39 -3.11 4.31 -4.18
C LYS A 39 -3.86 5.14 -5.22
N ALA A 40 -4.77 4.53 -5.97
CA ALA A 40 -5.57 5.23 -6.98
C ALA A 40 -6.47 6.31 -6.35
N GLU A 41 -7.08 6.00 -5.20
CA GLU A 41 -7.85 6.98 -4.42
C GLU A 41 -6.99 8.13 -3.90
N LEU A 42 -5.78 7.83 -3.42
CA LEU A 42 -4.83 8.84 -2.94
C LEU A 42 -4.46 9.84 -4.06
N VAL A 43 -4.13 9.34 -5.25
CA VAL A 43 -3.82 10.19 -6.43
C VAL A 43 -5.01 11.08 -6.80
N LYS A 44 -6.23 10.52 -6.79
CA LYS A 44 -7.45 11.28 -7.06
C LYS A 44 -7.70 12.37 -6.02
N LEU A 45 -7.40 12.10 -4.75
CA LEU A 45 -7.55 13.06 -3.67
C LEU A 45 -6.53 14.19 -3.79
N GLN A 46 -5.27 13.87 -4.10
CA GLN A 46 -4.22 14.86 -4.34
C GLN A 46 -4.56 15.81 -5.49
N ALA A 47 -5.09 15.29 -6.61
CA ALA A 47 -5.52 16.12 -7.73
C ALA A 47 -6.64 17.11 -7.34
N ARG A 48 -7.57 16.68 -6.48
CA ARG A 48 -8.65 17.55 -5.97
C ARG A 48 -8.11 18.62 -5.01
N VAL A 49 -7.17 18.26 -4.13
CA VAL A 49 -6.54 19.22 -3.23
C VAL A 49 -5.80 20.29 -4.02
N ALA A 50 -5.00 19.91 -5.02
CA ALA A 50 -4.29 20.86 -5.89
C ALA A 50 -5.26 21.80 -6.64
N THR A 51 -6.40 21.27 -7.10
CA THR A 51 -7.44 22.08 -7.76
C THR A 51 -8.06 23.08 -6.78
N LEU A 52 -8.39 22.63 -5.57
CA LEU A 52 -8.96 23.49 -4.53
C LEU A 52 -7.96 24.56 -4.08
N GLU A 53 -6.69 24.21 -3.94
CA GLU A 53 -5.61 25.15 -3.65
C GLU A 53 -5.54 26.24 -4.73
N THR A 54 -5.53 25.85 -6.00
CA THR A 54 -5.53 26.80 -7.13
C THR A 54 -6.76 27.73 -7.10
N ILE A 55 -7.96 27.18 -6.89
CA ILE A 55 -9.20 27.97 -6.83
C ILE A 55 -9.18 28.97 -5.66
N VAL A 56 -8.72 28.54 -4.50
CA VAL A 56 -8.64 29.39 -3.31
C VAL A 56 -7.62 30.49 -3.53
N THR A 57 -6.44 30.16 -4.05
CA THR A 57 -5.38 31.14 -4.35
C THR A 57 -5.86 32.18 -5.37
N ASP A 58 -6.49 31.75 -6.47
CA ASP A 58 -6.99 32.66 -7.52
C ASP A 58 -8.10 33.59 -7.00
N LYS A 59 -9.04 33.05 -6.21
CA LYS A 59 -10.08 33.86 -5.54
C LYS A 59 -9.50 34.86 -4.54
N SER A 60 -8.47 34.48 -3.78
CA SER A 60 -7.79 35.39 -2.84
C SER A 60 -7.12 36.56 -3.57
N TYR A 61 -6.47 36.31 -4.71
CA TYR A 61 -5.90 37.38 -5.54
C TYR A 61 -6.98 38.29 -6.14
N GLN A 62 -8.07 37.72 -6.67
CA GLN A 62 -9.20 38.51 -7.18
C GLN A 62 -9.84 39.40 -6.11
N LEU A 63 -9.97 38.91 -4.87
CA LEU A 63 -10.52 39.72 -3.78
C LEU A 63 -9.59 40.86 -3.39
N GLY A 64 -8.28 40.60 -3.29
CA GLY A 64 -7.28 41.62 -2.99
C GLY A 64 -7.26 42.74 -4.04
N GLU A 65 -7.29 42.38 -5.32
CA GLU A 65 -7.29 43.36 -6.41
C GLU A 65 -8.56 44.21 -6.46
N GLN A 66 -9.72 43.65 -6.06
CA GLN A 66 -10.97 44.40 -5.96
C GLN A 66 -11.00 45.35 -4.76
N ILE A 67 -10.35 44.98 -3.65
CA ILE A 67 -10.24 45.84 -2.48
C ILE A 67 -9.28 47.00 -2.76
N ASP A 68 -8.14 46.77 -3.41
CA ASP A 68 -7.17 47.84 -3.73
C ASP A 68 -7.68 48.84 -4.78
N LYS A 69 -8.72 48.48 -5.54
CA LYS A 69 -9.36 49.36 -6.54
C LYS A 69 -10.56 50.16 -5.97
N LEU A 70 -10.94 49.94 -4.72
CA LEU A 70 -11.96 50.70 -3.99
C LEU A 70 -11.33 51.77 -3.11
#